data_AF-A5DTD2-F1
#
_entry.id   AF-A5DTD2-F1
#
_cell.length_a   1.000
_cell.length_b   1.000
_cell.length_c   1.000
_cell.angle_alpha   90.00
_cell.angle_beta   90.00
_cell.angle_gamma   90.00
#
_symmetry.space_group_name_H-M   'P 1'
#
loop_
_entity.id
_entity.type
_entity.pdbx_description
1 polymer ?
#
loop_
_entity_poly.entity_id
_entity_poly.type
_entity_poly.pdbx_seq_one_letter_code
_entity_poly.pdbx_strand_id
1 'polypeptide(L)'
;MAMTSNVLSAVRSFSTSTRLCRISRRELMDKEKLKKELKQFLGPRNIKGEYHRNKYFYVPQNHTPNYIETDGMPVVNGDQVASIVPRRSRFKTPTYIPRDPSVHPFPHNTHTRTAHIIPQDLKDRIVDDATVKGYHPQEIAHKYGINLQRIEAIIKLHSIEQNYEAPVCINSQGIINELMNLVLFEKLIK
;
A
#
# COMPACT_ATOMS: atom_id res chain seq x y z
N MET A 1 43.67 25.20 -46.09
CA MET A 1 42.30 24.75 -45.83
C MET A 1 42.04 24.83 -44.33
N ALA A 2 41.32 25.86 -43.89
CA ALA A 2 41.00 26.08 -42.48
C ALA A 2 39.75 25.28 -42.11
N MET A 3 39.84 24.43 -41.08
CA MET A 3 38.69 23.74 -40.49
C MET A 3 38.28 24.52 -39.25
N THR A 4 37.20 25.30 -39.36
CA THR A 4 36.60 26.00 -38.23
C THR A 4 35.70 25.06 -37.46
N SER A 5 36.05 24.77 -36.20
CA SER A 5 35.21 24.00 -35.28
C SER A 5 34.08 24.89 -34.74
N ASN A 6 32.87 24.67 -35.24
CA ASN A 6 31.67 25.27 -34.67
C ASN A 6 31.34 24.60 -33.31
N VAL A 7 31.87 25.16 -32.23
CA VAL A 7 31.43 24.84 -30.87
C VAL A 7 30.11 25.56 -30.64
N LEU A 8 29.00 24.88 -30.94
CA LEU A 8 27.66 25.32 -30.56
C LEU A 8 27.55 25.26 -29.04
N SER A 9 27.65 26.42 -28.40
CA SER A 9 27.35 26.60 -26.98
C SER A 9 25.85 26.37 -26.76
N ALA A 10 25.50 25.15 -26.33
CA ALA A 10 24.16 24.85 -25.85
C ALA A 10 23.95 25.58 -24.52
N VAL A 11 23.54 26.85 -24.61
CA VAL A 11 23.00 27.61 -23.49
C VAL A 11 21.73 26.87 -23.07
N ARG A 12 21.84 26.08 -21.99
CA ARG A 12 20.69 25.52 -21.30
C ARG A 12 19.89 26.69 -20.73
N SER A 13 18.90 27.15 -21.47
CA SER A 13 17.84 27.97 -20.90
C SER A 13 17.07 27.06 -19.94
N PHE A 14 17.47 27.09 -18.68
CA PHE A 14 16.61 26.59 -17.61
C PHE A 14 15.36 27.47 -17.63
N SER A 15 14.30 26.96 -18.27
CA SER A 15 12.97 27.55 -18.20
C SER A 15 12.53 27.49 -16.73
N THR A 16 12.71 28.59 -16.01
CA THR A 16 12.21 28.79 -14.64
C THR A 16 10.70 28.99 -14.61
N SER A 17 10.00 28.78 -15.73
CA SER A 17 8.54 28.87 -15.82
C SER A 17 7.88 27.54 -15.44
N THR A 18 8.20 27.03 -14.26
CA THR A 18 7.14 26.41 -13.46
C THR A 18 6.68 27.51 -12.53
N ARG A 19 5.43 27.95 -12.67
CA ARG A 19 4.75 28.67 -11.59
C ARG A 19 4.62 27.67 -10.43
N LEU A 20 5.71 27.46 -9.69
CA LEU A 20 5.63 27.00 -8.32
C LEU A 20 4.61 27.94 -7.69
N CYS A 21 3.52 27.38 -7.18
CA CYS A 21 2.51 28.16 -6.49
C CYS A 21 3.27 29.01 -5.46
N ARG A 22 3.36 30.33 -5.70
CA ARG A 22 3.86 31.29 -4.70
C ARG A 22 2.78 31.37 -3.62
N ILE A 23 2.61 30.29 -2.87
CA ILE A 23 1.82 30.30 -1.66
C ILE A 23 2.64 31.13 -0.69
N SER A 24 2.05 32.20 -0.17
CA SER A 24 2.77 33.07 0.75
C SER A 24 3.15 32.27 1.99
N ARG A 25 4.36 32.47 2.52
CA ARG A 25 4.79 31.81 3.77
C ARG A 25 3.83 32.08 4.92
N ARG A 26 3.12 33.22 4.89
CA ARG A 26 2.07 33.57 5.86
C ARG A 26 0.85 32.65 5.74
N GLU A 27 0.37 32.37 4.53
CA GLU A 27 -0.74 31.43 4.29
C GLU A 27 -0.40 29.99 4.67
N LEU A 28 0.86 29.57 4.53
CA LEU A 28 1.33 28.25 4.97
C LEU A 28 1.45 28.11 6.49
N MET A 29 1.43 29.22 7.24
CA MET A 29 1.60 29.24 8.69
C MET A 29 0.32 29.63 9.43
N ASP A 30 -0.77 29.86 8.71
CA ASP A 30 -2.07 30.11 9.32
C ASP A 30 -2.63 28.80 9.90
N LYS A 31 -2.46 28.68 11.23
CA LYS A 31 -2.90 27.54 12.02
C LYS A 31 -4.41 27.28 11.89
N GLU A 32 -5.23 28.31 11.76
CA GLU A 32 -6.69 28.15 11.69
C GLU A 32 -7.12 27.57 10.35
N LYS A 33 -6.54 28.09 9.27
CA LYS A 33 -6.73 27.56 7.91
C LYS A 33 -6.30 26.10 7.82
N LEU A 34 -5.09 25.77 8.26
CA LEU A 34 -4.60 24.38 8.23
C LEU A 34 -5.46 23.44 9.08
N LYS A 35 -5.93 23.89 10.26
CA LYS A 35 -6.87 23.12 11.07
C LYS A 35 -8.21 22.90 10.36
N LYS A 36 -8.70 23.89 9.64
CA LYS A 36 -9.95 23.79 8.88
C LYS A 36 -9.80 22.82 7.72
N GLU A 37 -8.71 22.89 6.97
CA GLU A 37 -8.39 21.97 5.88
C GLU A 37 -8.22 20.54 6.40
N LEU A 38 -7.54 20.35 7.53
CA LEU A 38 -7.41 19.04 8.17
C LEU A 38 -8.78 18.49 8.60
N LYS A 39 -9.64 19.31 9.21
CA LYS A 39 -11.01 18.89 9.56
C LYS A 39 -11.83 18.51 8.33
N GLN A 40 -11.67 19.22 7.22
CA GLN A 40 -12.32 18.90 5.96
C GLN A 40 -11.81 17.58 5.37
N PHE A 41 -10.49 17.33 5.47
CA PHE A 41 -9.88 16.08 5.01
C PHE A 41 -10.36 14.88 5.83
N LEU A 42 -10.41 15.02 7.16
CA LEU A 42 -10.80 13.95 8.06
C LEU A 42 -12.31 13.69 8.05
N GLY A 43 -13.12 14.74 7.86
CA GLY A 43 -14.57 14.66 7.94
C GLY A 43 -15.11 14.74 9.37
N PRO A 44 -16.42 14.51 9.55
CA PRO A 44 -17.06 14.56 10.87
C PRO A 44 -16.57 13.43 11.78
N ARG A 45 -16.48 13.74 13.08
CA ARG A 45 -16.02 12.82 14.12
C ARG A 45 -17.22 12.25 14.88
N ASN A 46 -17.23 10.95 15.12
CA ASN A 46 -18.25 10.29 15.96
C ASN A 46 -18.06 10.60 17.45
N ILE A 47 -19.04 10.23 18.28
CA ILE A 47 -18.95 10.31 19.77
C ILE A 47 -17.73 9.51 20.28
N LYS A 48 -17.44 8.36 19.65
CA LYS A 48 -16.25 7.54 19.91
C LYS A 48 -14.94 8.20 19.50
N GLY A 49 -15.02 9.23 18.67
CA GLY A 49 -13.86 9.93 18.17
C GLY A 49 -13.33 9.48 16.81
N GLU A 50 -14.07 8.61 16.11
CA GLU A 50 -13.67 7.99 14.84
C GLU A 50 -14.08 8.83 13.62
N TYR A 51 -13.28 8.75 12.55
CA TYR A 51 -13.51 9.44 11.27
C TYR A 51 -14.08 8.48 10.22
N HIS A 52 -15.22 7.88 10.53
CA HIS A 52 -15.80 6.79 9.74
C HIS A 52 -16.12 7.15 8.28
N ARG A 53 -16.28 8.44 7.95
CA ARG A 53 -16.55 8.89 6.57
C ARG A 53 -15.28 9.05 5.73
N ASN A 54 -14.10 9.02 6.34
CA ASN A 54 -12.86 9.14 5.59
C ASN A 54 -12.57 7.84 4.82
N LYS A 55 -12.28 7.95 3.52
CA LYS A 55 -11.92 6.84 2.62
C LYS A 55 -10.79 5.98 3.19
N TYR A 56 -9.86 6.60 3.90
CA TYR A 56 -8.64 5.96 4.41
C TYR A 56 -8.75 5.49 5.87
N PHE A 57 -9.94 5.57 6.49
CA PHE A 57 -10.13 5.16 7.88
C PHE A 57 -10.17 3.65 8.05
N TYR A 58 -10.92 2.94 7.20
CA TYR A 58 -11.06 1.48 7.28
C TYR A 58 -9.97 0.76 6.49
N VAL A 59 -9.49 -0.35 7.05
CA VAL A 59 -8.57 -1.26 6.36
C VAL A 59 -9.32 -1.99 5.24
N PRO A 60 -8.79 -2.02 4.01
CA PRO A 60 -9.40 -2.77 2.92
C PRO A 60 -9.49 -4.26 3.27
N GLN A 61 -10.67 -4.85 3.05
CA GLN A 61 -10.91 -6.29 3.24
C GLN A 61 -10.69 -7.11 1.96
N ASN A 62 -10.40 -6.42 0.86
CA ASN A 62 -10.00 -7.03 -0.40
C ASN A 62 -8.47 -7.06 -0.50
N HIS A 63 -7.93 -7.94 -1.34
CA HIS A 63 -6.49 -8.01 -1.63
C HIS A 63 -5.99 -6.83 -2.48
N THR A 64 -6.61 -5.66 -2.36
CA THR A 64 -6.24 -4.43 -3.08
C THR A 64 -6.02 -3.31 -2.06
N PRO A 65 -4.82 -2.71 -2.00
CA PRO A 65 -4.55 -1.65 -1.06
C PRO A 65 -5.29 -0.36 -1.45
N ASN A 66 -5.77 0.37 -0.44
CA ASN A 66 -6.47 1.64 -0.61
C ASN A 66 -5.50 2.81 -0.36
N TYR A 67 -4.65 3.12 -1.34
CA TYR A 67 -3.65 4.19 -1.23
C TYR A 67 -4.21 5.58 -1.49
N ILE A 68 -3.45 6.60 -1.08
CA ILE A 68 -3.86 8.02 -1.15
C ILE A 68 -4.00 8.47 -2.60
N GLU A 69 -5.14 9.05 -2.93
CA GLU A 69 -5.45 9.64 -4.24
C GLU A 69 -5.44 11.18 -4.15
N THR A 70 -5.21 11.85 -5.28
CA THR A 70 -5.15 13.33 -5.37
C THR A 70 -6.42 13.93 -5.96
N ASP A 71 -7.54 13.22 -5.86
CA ASP A 71 -8.86 13.69 -6.30
C ASP A 71 -9.37 14.87 -5.46
N GLY A 72 -8.84 15.02 -4.25
CA GLY A 72 -9.19 16.08 -3.30
C GLY A 72 -10.49 15.80 -2.55
N MET A 73 -11.00 14.56 -2.60
CA MET A 73 -12.28 14.16 -2.00
C MET A 73 -12.10 12.95 -1.06
N PRO A 74 -11.50 13.16 0.13
CA PRO A 74 -11.20 12.07 1.07
C PRO A 74 -12.42 11.58 1.85
N VAL A 75 -13.55 12.31 1.86
CA VAL A 75 -14.75 11.97 2.64
C VAL A 75 -15.81 11.36 1.73
N VAL A 76 -16.20 10.11 2.01
CA VAL A 76 -17.26 9.38 1.32
C VAL A 76 -18.62 9.80 1.93
N ASN A 77 -19.50 10.38 1.11
CA ASN A 77 -20.87 10.67 1.51
C ASN A 77 -21.75 9.43 1.23
N GLY A 78 -22.53 9.00 2.22
CA GLY A 78 -23.33 7.76 2.17
C GLY A 78 -24.29 7.63 0.98
N ASP A 79 -24.67 8.75 0.33
CA ASP A 79 -25.62 8.77 -0.79
C ASP A 79 -24.98 9.08 -2.16
N GLN A 80 -23.65 9.16 -2.24
CA GLN A 80 -22.97 9.44 -3.51
C GLN A 80 -22.19 8.22 -3.95
N VAL A 81 -22.89 7.35 -4.70
CA VAL A 81 -22.31 6.69 -5.88
C VAL A 81 -21.48 7.75 -6.59
N ALA A 82 -20.17 7.49 -6.71
CA ALA A 82 -19.17 8.24 -7.46
C ALA A 82 -19.71 9.54 -8.07
N SER A 83 -19.34 10.70 -7.52
CA SER A 83 -19.42 11.91 -8.32
C SER A 83 -18.50 11.71 -9.52
N ILE A 84 -19.11 11.33 -10.65
CA ILE A 84 -18.59 11.31 -12.03
C ILE A 84 -18.35 12.77 -12.43
N VAL A 85 -17.51 13.45 -11.69
CA VAL A 85 -16.80 14.61 -12.21
C VAL A 85 -15.37 14.15 -12.21
N PRO A 86 -14.86 13.59 -13.33
CA PRO A 86 -13.43 13.54 -13.48
C PRO A 86 -13.00 15.00 -13.45
N ARG A 87 -12.52 15.46 -12.29
CA ARG A 87 -11.65 16.63 -12.25
C ARG A 87 -10.42 16.19 -13.01
N ARG A 88 -10.52 16.28 -14.35
CA ARG A 88 -9.46 16.04 -15.31
C ARG A 88 -8.27 16.78 -14.73
N SER A 89 -7.23 16.04 -14.34
CA SER A 89 -5.92 16.64 -14.11
C SER A 89 -5.66 17.52 -15.32
N ARG A 90 -5.75 18.85 -15.14
CA ARG A 90 -5.65 19.82 -16.24
C ARG A 90 -4.21 19.94 -16.75
N PHE A 91 -3.32 19.10 -16.25
CA PHE A 91 -1.90 19.05 -16.57
C PHE A 91 -1.51 17.62 -16.98
N LYS A 92 -2.12 17.11 -18.05
CA LYS A 92 -1.57 15.93 -18.73
C LYS A 92 -0.46 16.42 -19.66
N THR A 93 0.78 16.43 -19.17
CA THR A 93 1.94 16.51 -20.06
C THR A 93 2.04 15.20 -20.85
N PRO A 94 2.45 15.23 -22.12
CA PRO A 94 2.55 14.04 -22.97
C PRO A 94 3.56 12.97 -22.47
N THR A 95 4.38 13.29 -21.47
CA THR A 95 5.35 12.39 -20.82
C THR A 95 4.87 11.78 -19.51
N TYR A 96 3.61 12.02 -19.10
CA TYR A 96 3.08 11.53 -17.82
C TYR A 96 2.78 10.03 -17.86
N ILE A 97 3.55 9.24 -17.11
CA ILE A 97 3.24 7.83 -16.85
C ILE A 97 1.98 7.79 -15.97
N PRO A 98 0.89 7.15 -16.42
CA PRO A 98 -0.32 7.05 -15.62
C PRO A 98 -0.03 6.26 -14.34
N ARG A 99 -0.29 6.89 -13.19
CA ARG A 99 -0.25 6.23 -11.88
C ARG A 99 -1.42 5.25 -11.77
N ASP A 100 -1.12 4.06 -11.26
CA ASP A 100 -2.13 3.14 -10.73
C ASP A 100 -2.26 3.30 -9.19
N PRO A 101 -3.39 3.79 -8.67
CA PRO A 101 -3.62 3.91 -7.23
C PRO A 101 -3.55 2.58 -6.47
N SER A 102 -3.77 1.45 -7.14
CA SER A 102 -3.80 0.11 -6.52
C SER A 102 -2.40 -0.42 -6.20
N VAL A 103 -1.35 0.16 -6.81
CA VAL A 103 0.04 -0.34 -6.68
C VAL A 103 0.98 0.71 -6.12
N HIS A 104 0.70 1.99 -6.35
CA HIS A 104 1.59 3.09 -5.94
C HIS A 104 1.08 3.73 -4.65
N PRO A 105 1.82 3.64 -3.53
CA PRO A 105 1.40 4.26 -2.27
C PRO A 105 1.41 5.79 -2.32
N PHE A 106 2.31 6.38 -3.11
CA PHE A 106 2.51 7.83 -3.13
C PHE A 106 2.05 8.45 -4.46
N PRO A 107 1.33 9.59 -4.44
CA PRO A 107 0.87 10.25 -5.66
C PRO A 107 1.98 10.84 -6.52
N HIS A 108 3.02 11.37 -5.90
CA HIS A 108 4.07 12.10 -6.60
C HIS A 108 5.26 11.21 -7.01
N ASN A 109 5.31 9.97 -6.53
CA ASN A 109 6.40 9.03 -6.83
C ASN A 109 5.83 7.76 -7.50
N THR A 110 5.97 7.69 -8.82
CA THR A 110 5.52 6.56 -9.64
C THR A 110 6.50 5.38 -9.64
N HIS A 111 7.69 5.54 -9.08
CA HIS A 111 8.70 4.47 -9.00
C HIS A 111 8.46 3.56 -7.80
N THR A 112 7.93 4.10 -6.70
CA THR A 112 7.60 3.31 -5.52
C THR A 112 6.33 2.49 -5.77
N ARG A 113 6.46 1.17 -5.69
CA ARG A 113 5.38 0.20 -5.88
C ARG A 113 5.34 -0.79 -4.74
N THR A 114 4.15 -1.24 -4.41
CA THR A 114 3.94 -2.27 -3.39
C THR A 114 4.31 -3.64 -3.95
N ALA A 115 5.08 -4.40 -3.18
CA ALA A 115 5.43 -5.77 -3.53
C ALA A 115 4.25 -6.72 -3.27
N HIS A 116 4.10 -7.75 -4.09
CA HIS A 116 3.07 -8.76 -3.91
C HIS A 116 3.37 -9.65 -2.70
N ILE A 117 2.33 -9.94 -1.92
CA ILE A 117 2.36 -10.93 -0.85
C ILE A 117 2.30 -12.32 -1.48
N ILE A 118 3.11 -13.25 -0.97
CA ILE A 118 3.07 -14.65 -1.39
C ILE A 118 1.94 -15.34 -0.62
N PRO A 119 0.97 -15.99 -1.30
CA PRO A 119 -0.13 -16.68 -0.64
C PRO A 119 0.39 -17.84 0.20
N GLN A 120 -0.32 -18.16 1.28
CA GLN A 120 0.13 -19.16 2.26
C GLN A 120 0.34 -20.54 1.60
N ASP A 121 -0.62 -21.00 0.80
CA ASP A 121 -0.54 -22.25 0.06
C ASP A 121 0.74 -22.38 -0.79
N LEU A 122 1.26 -21.27 -1.31
CA LEU A 122 2.48 -21.27 -2.10
C LEU A 122 3.72 -21.35 -1.21
N LYS A 123 3.70 -20.72 -0.03
CA LYS A 123 4.78 -20.88 0.96
C LYS A 123 4.88 -22.32 1.44
N ASP A 124 3.75 -22.95 1.73
CA ASP A 124 3.70 -24.33 2.22
C ASP A 124 4.27 -25.29 1.16
N ARG A 125 3.89 -25.12 -0.11
CA ARG A 125 4.49 -25.89 -1.22
C ARG A 125 5.99 -25.68 -1.38
N ILE A 126 6.50 -24.46 -1.17
CA ILE A 126 7.94 -24.18 -1.20
C ILE A 126 8.66 -24.95 -0.09
N VAL A 127 8.06 -24.98 1.11
CA VAL A 127 8.60 -25.71 2.26
C VAL A 127 8.58 -27.22 2.00
N ASP A 128 7.49 -27.76 1.45
CA ASP A 128 7.39 -29.17 1.10
C ASP A 128 8.44 -29.58 0.05
N ASP A 129 8.62 -28.76 -0.99
CA ASP A 129 9.63 -28.99 -2.02
C ASP A 129 11.05 -28.98 -1.45
N ALA A 130 11.33 -28.14 -0.45
CA ALA A 130 12.63 -28.06 0.20
C ALA A 130 12.87 -29.20 1.21
N THR A 131 11.85 -29.59 1.98
CA THR A 131 12.00 -30.53 3.12
C THR A 131 11.67 -31.98 2.73
N VAL A 132 10.56 -32.21 2.03
CA VAL A 132 10.08 -33.55 1.67
C VAL A 132 10.77 -34.05 0.42
N LYS A 133 10.84 -33.21 -0.62
CA LYS A 133 11.47 -33.59 -1.90
C LYS A 133 12.97 -33.34 -1.92
N GLY A 134 13.48 -32.47 -1.05
CA GLY A 134 14.90 -32.16 -0.94
C GLY A 134 15.46 -31.37 -2.13
N TYR A 135 14.63 -30.59 -2.84
CA TYR A 135 15.11 -29.77 -3.96
C TYR A 135 16.02 -28.65 -3.50
N HIS A 136 17.01 -28.32 -4.33
CA HIS A 136 17.92 -27.22 -4.01
C HIS A 136 17.18 -25.87 -4.11
N PRO A 137 17.43 -24.89 -3.21
CA PRO A 137 16.73 -23.60 -3.23
C PRO A 137 16.81 -22.86 -4.58
N GLN A 138 17.87 -23.07 -5.36
CA GLN A 138 18.00 -22.50 -6.72
C GLN A 138 17.01 -23.12 -7.71
N GLU A 139 16.74 -24.42 -7.61
CA GLU A 139 15.77 -25.12 -8.47
C GLU A 139 14.35 -24.64 -8.15
N ILE A 140 14.05 -24.48 -6.87
CA ILE A 140 12.79 -23.93 -6.37
C ILE A 140 12.62 -22.47 -6.87
N ALA A 141 13.70 -21.67 -6.83
CA ALA A 141 13.71 -20.30 -7.35
C ALA A 141 13.34 -20.23 -8.83
N HIS A 142 13.95 -21.10 -9.63
CA HIS A 142 13.65 -21.20 -11.05
C HIS A 142 12.21 -21.69 -11.30
N LYS A 143 11.75 -22.69 -10.54
CA LYS A 143 10.41 -23.28 -10.67
C LYS A 143 9.29 -22.29 -10.40
N TYR A 144 9.40 -21.47 -9.35
CA TYR A 144 8.35 -20.53 -8.93
C TYR A 144 8.58 -19.09 -9.41
N GLY A 145 9.73 -18.79 -10.04
CA GLY A 145 10.07 -17.44 -10.51
C GLY A 145 10.27 -16.44 -9.37
N ILE A 146 10.71 -16.91 -8.20
CA ILE A 146 10.94 -16.09 -7.00
C ILE A 146 12.44 -15.98 -6.76
N ASN A 147 12.91 -14.80 -6.35
CA ASN A 147 14.32 -14.59 -6.02
C ASN A 147 14.79 -15.58 -4.94
N LEU A 148 15.97 -16.18 -5.16
CA LEU A 148 16.60 -17.15 -4.27
C LEU A 148 16.62 -16.69 -2.80
N GLN A 149 17.06 -15.46 -2.56
CA GLN A 149 17.13 -14.89 -1.21
C GLN A 149 15.75 -14.87 -0.52
N ARG A 150 14.69 -14.65 -1.30
CA ARG A 150 13.31 -14.63 -0.80
C ARG A 150 12.83 -16.04 -0.45
N ILE A 151 13.26 -17.07 -1.18
CA ILE A 151 12.94 -18.47 -0.87
C ILE A 151 13.64 -18.92 0.41
N GLU A 152 14.94 -18.61 0.55
CA GLU A 152 15.67 -18.90 1.79
C GLU A 152 15.01 -18.24 3.00
N ALA A 153 14.56 -16.99 2.84
CA ALA A 153 13.83 -16.28 3.88
C ALA A 153 12.50 -16.97 4.23
N ILE A 154 11.74 -17.48 3.24
CA ILE A 154 10.49 -18.22 3.48
C ILE A 154 10.76 -19.48 4.29
N ILE A 155 11.76 -20.28 3.90
CA ILE A 155 12.11 -21.53 4.60
C ILE A 155 12.53 -21.24 6.05
N LYS A 156 13.33 -20.20 6.26
CA LYS A 156 13.76 -19.77 7.61
C LYS A 156 12.61 -19.24 8.47
N LEU A 157 11.71 -18.44 7.90
CA LEU A 157 10.55 -17.93 8.63
C LEU A 157 9.62 -19.08 9.03
N HIS A 158 9.43 -20.06 8.13
CA HIS A 158 8.62 -21.23 8.45
C HIS A 158 9.21 -22.05 9.60
N SER A 159 10.53 -22.27 9.64
CA SER A 159 11.15 -23.00 10.76
C SER A 159 11.02 -22.24 12.09
N ILE A 160 11.09 -20.91 12.06
CA ILE A 160 10.83 -20.07 13.23
C ILE A 160 9.36 -20.17 13.66
N GLU A 161 8.42 -20.14 12.71
CA GLU A 161 6.98 -20.29 12.98
C GLU A 161 6.67 -21.65 13.63
N GLN A 162 7.30 -22.74 13.20
CA GLN A 162 7.15 -24.07 13.83
C GLN A 162 7.75 -24.11 15.25
N ASN A 163 8.90 -23.46 15.45
CA ASN A 163 9.56 -23.40 16.76
C ASN A 163 8.87 -22.45 17.74
N TYR A 164 7.94 -21.61 17.26
CA TYR A 164 7.09 -20.77 18.09
C TYR A 164 6.00 -21.64 18.74
N GLU A 165 6.36 -22.41 19.77
CA GLU A 165 5.38 -23.12 20.61
C GLU A 165 4.42 -22.15 21.34
N ALA A 166 3.22 -22.65 21.65
CA ALA A 166 2.03 -21.89 22.04
C ALA A 166 1.97 -21.20 23.43
N PRO A 167 2.82 -21.41 24.46
CA PRO A 167 2.43 -20.93 25.79
C PRO A 167 2.57 -19.41 26.01
N VAL A 168 3.17 -18.64 25.10
CA VAL A 168 3.52 -17.24 25.43
C VAL A 168 3.15 -16.17 24.38
N CYS A 169 2.85 -16.48 23.10
CA CYS A 169 2.76 -15.40 22.10
C CYS A 169 1.58 -15.47 21.11
N ILE A 170 0.66 -14.53 21.31
CA ILE A 170 -0.17 -13.78 20.33
C ILE A 170 -1.15 -14.60 19.47
N ASN A 171 -2.33 -14.85 20.03
CA ASN A 171 -3.57 -15.26 19.36
C ASN A 171 -3.65 -16.72 18.89
N SER A 172 -3.83 -17.61 19.87
CA SER A 172 -4.41 -18.93 19.70
C SER A 172 -5.84 -18.84 19.11
N GLN A 173 -5.92 -18.81 17.78
CA GLN A 173 -7.16 -19.17 17.05
C GLN A 173 -7.62 -20.60 17.39
N GLY A 174 -6.76 -21.42 18.02
CA GLY A 174 -7.14 -22.69 18.65
C GLY A 174 -8.08 -22.53 19.86
N ILE A 175 -7.87 -21.54 20.73
CA ILE A 175 -8.67 -21.37 21.96
C ILE A 175 -10.11 -20.90 21.64
N ILE A 176 -10.30 -20.07 20.60
CA ILE A 176 -11.64 -19.61 20.20
C ILE A 176 -12.46 -20.78 19.62
N ASN A 177 -11.84 -21.67 18.83
CA ASN A 177 -12.52 -22.83 18.26
C ASN A 177 -12.84 -23.90 19.33
N GLU A 178 -11.97 -24.10 20.32
CA GLU A 178 -12.24 -24.97 21.47
C GLU A 178 -13.35 -24.44 22.38
N LEU A 179 -13.35 -23.14 22.67
CA LEU A 179 -14.39 -22.50 23.48
C LEU A 179 -15.74 -22.45 22.76
N MET A 180 -15.77 -22.27 21.43
CA MET A 180 -17.00 -22.35 20.63
C MET A 180 -17.60 -23.76 20.63
N ASN A 181 -16.77 -24.81 20.56
CA ASN A 181 -17.23 -26.20 20.63
C ASN A 181 -17.78 -26.58 22.01
N LEU A 182 -17.16 -26.11 23.10
CA LEU A 182 -17.65 -26.34 24.46
C LEU A 182 -19.00 -25.66 24.74
N VAL A 183 -19.18 -24.41 24.28
CA VAL A 183 -20.46 -23.68 24.43
C VAL A 183 -21.58 -24.33 23.59
N LEU A 184 -21.26 -24.92 22.44
CA LEU A 184 -22.22 -25.68 21.65
C LEU A 184 -22.59 -27.03 22.31
N PHE A 185 -21.64 -27.68 22.97
CA PHE A 185 -21.89 -28.95 23.67
C PHE A 185 -22.78 -28.79 24.91
N GLU A 186 -22.61 -27.72 25.70
CA GLU A 186 -23.47 -27.45 26.86
C GLU A 186 -24.91 -27.09 26.51
N LYS A 187 -25.16 -26.53 25.31
CA LYS A 187 -26.52 -26.26 24.81
C LYS A 187 -27.25 -27.50 24.28
N LEU A 188 -26.55 -28.62 24.10
CA LEU A 188 -27.10 -29.88 23.61
C LEU A 188 -27.46 -30.87 24.74
N ILE A 189 -27.05 -30.56 25.98
CA ILE A 189 -27.26 -31.40 27.18
C ILE A 189 -28.37 -30.84 28.09
N LYS A 190 -29.04 -29.75 27.71
CA LYS A 190 -30.26 -29.22 28.35
C LYS A 190 -31.45 -29.28 27.40
#